data_AF-A0AAW9S5F6-F1
#
_entry.id   AF-A0AAW9S5F6-F1
#
_cell.length_a   1.000
_cell.length_b   1.000
_cell.length_c   1.000
_cell.angle_alpha   90.00
_cell.angle_beta   90.00
_cell.angle_gamma   90.00
#
_symmetry.space_group_name_H-M   'P 1'
#
loop_
_entity.id
_entity.type
_entity.pdbx_description
1 polymer ?
#
loop_
_entity_poly.entity_id
_entity_poly.type
_entity_poly.pdbx_seq_one_letter_code
_entity_poly.pdbx_strand_id
1 'polypeptide(L)'
;MKQKIDINSIIEFTHQKKEYSEIRKLLVDNGYSDQEIKQIMKVVDEEQMRIASNKQSAKNSLNLILMGALLFSIGFGVTVYTFLSGGSSFILAYGAIISGVALMIKGRANRKKQASERPPRIKRKSPYRK
;
A
#
# COMPACT_ATOMS: atom_id res chain seq x y z
N MET A 1 -26.37 -2.76 -30.01
CA MET A 1 -26.37 -2.88 -28.54
C MET A 1 -24.99 -2.49 -28.04
N LYS A 2 -24.85 -1.37 -27.32
CA LYS A 2 -23.56 -0.98 -26.70
C LYS A 2 -23.27 -1.94 -25.54
N GLN A 3 -22.25 -2.76 -25.67
CA GLN A 3 -21.78 -3.60 -24.57
C GLN A 3 -21.16 -2.66 -23.53
N LYS A 4 -21.80 -2.50 -22.38
CA LYS A 4 -21.33 -1.62 -21.32
C LYS A 4 -20.14 -2.31 -20.65
N ILE A 5 -18.94 -2.07 -21.16
CA ILE A 5 -17.71 -2.59 -20.55
C ILE A 5 -17.59 -1.98 -19.16
N ASP A 6 -17.50 -2.84 -18.16
CA ASP A 6 -17.37 -2.43 -16.78
C ASP A 6 -15.95 -1.84 -16.58
N ILE A 7 -15.85 -0.70 -15.91
CA ILE A 7 -14.57 0.00 -15.71
C ILE A 7 -13.55 -0.93 -15.03
N ASN A 8 -14.05 -1.86 -14.20
CA ASN A 8 -13.26 -2.87 -13.53
C ASN A 8 -12.56 -3.86 -14.48
N SER A 9 -13.19 -4.26 -15.58
CA SER A 9 -12.55 -5.16 -16.55
C SER A 9 -11.45 -4.46 -17.34
N ILE A 10 -11.59 -3.15 -17.58
CA ILE A 10 -10.56 -2.33 -18.24
C ILE A 10 -9.34 -2.22 -17.33
N ILE A 11 -9.54 -1.96 -16.03
CA ILE A 11 -8.45 -1.91 -15.03
C ILE A 11 -7.72 -3.26 -14.93
N GLU A 12 -8.43 -4.39 -15.01
CA GLU A 12 -7.81 -5.72 -15.01
C GLU A 12 -6.97 -5.97 -16.27
N PHE A 13 -7.43 -5.48 -17.43
CA PHE A 13 -6.67 -5.52 -18.68
C PHE A 13 -5.43 -4.60 -18.65
N THR A 14 -5.54 -3.41 -18.04
CA THR A 14 -4.41 -2.49 -17.79
C THR A 14 -3.35 -3.11 -16.87
N HIS A 15 -3.74 -4.00 -15.96
CA HIS A 15 -2.78 -4.73 -15.13
C HIS A 15 -1.97 -5.76 -15.91
N GLN A 16 -2.50 -6.28 -17.03
CA GLN A 16 -1.83 -7.26 -17.90
C GLN A 16 -1.06 -6.61 -19.05
N LYS A 17 -1.58 -5.51 -19.62
CA LYS A 17 -0.98 -4.76 -20.73
C LYS A 17 -0.50 -3.40 -20.27
N LYS A 18 0.80 -3.13 -20.44
CA LYS A 18 1.46 -1.91 -19.95
C LYS A 18 1.22 -0.67 -20.82
N GLU A 19 0.64 -0.83 -22.01
CA GLU A 19 0.60 0.25 -23.00
C GLU A 19 -0.80 0.89 -23.10
N TYR A 20 -0.89 2.16 -22.68
CA TYR A 20 -2.10 3.00 -22.76
C TYR A 20 -2.65 3.11 -24.20
N SER A 21 -1.78 2.95 -25.20
CA SER A 21 -2.09 2.87 -26.64
C SER A 21 -3.02 1.70 -26.98
N GLU A 22 -2.82 0.53 -26.38
CA GLU A 22 -3.64 -0.66 -26.64
C GLU A 22 -5.04 -0.54 -26.01
N ILE A 23 -5.14 0.08 -24.83
CA ILE A 23 -6.41 0.35 -24.16
C ILE A 23 -7.24 1.32 -24.98
N ARG A 24 -6.60 2.38 -25.50
CA ARG A 24 -7.27 3.33 -26.38
C ARG A 24 -7.80 2.66 -27.65
N LYS A 25 -6.99 1.81 -28.31
CA LYS A 25 -7.43 1.03 -29.48
C LYS A 25 -8.64 0.16 -29.16
N LEU A 26 -8.60 -0.60 -28.06
CA LEU A 26 -9.74 -1.41 -27.59
C LEU A 26 -11.01 -0.57 -27.39
N LEU A 27 -10.91 0.63 -26.81
CA LEU A 27 -12.08 1.48 -26.61
C LEU A 27 -12.62 2.05 -27.93
N VAL A 28 -11.76 2.38 -28.89
CA VAL A 28 -12.17 2.79 -30.24
C VAL A 28 -12.86 1.64 -30.96
N ASP A 29 -12.30 0.43 -30.91
CA ASP A 29 -12.85 -0.77 -31.54
C ASP A 29 -14.21 -1.17 -30.96
N ASN A 30 -14.48 -0.81 -29.71
CA ASN A 30 -15.77 -1.00 -29.04
C ASN A 30 -16.76 0.15 -29.27
N GLY A 31 -16.44 1.12 -30.13
CA GLY A 31 -17.35 2.18 -30.54
C GLY A 31 -17.58 3.26 -29.47
N TYR A 32 -16.64 3.44 -28.54
CA TYR A 32 -16.65 4.57 -27.63
C TYR A 32 -16.25 5.85 -28.35
N SER A 33 -16.93 6.95 -28.05
CA SER A 33 -16.55 8.28 -28.54
C SER A 33 -15.25 8.75 -27.91
N ASP A 34 -14.49 9.61 -28.60
CA ASP A 34 -13.24 10.17 -28.07
C ASP A 34 -13.42 10.88 -26.71
N GLN A 35 -14.61 11.44 -26.44
CA GLN A 35 -14.94 12.03 -25.14
C GLN A 35 -15.08 10.97 -24.03
N GLU A 36 -15.78 9.87 -24.30
CA GLU A 36 -15.92 8.74 -23.36
C GLU A 36 -14.56 8.08 -23.11
N ILE A 37 -13.75 7.90 -24.15
CA ILE A 37 -12.39 7.38 -24.06
C ILE A 37 -11.54 8.26 -23.14
N LYS A 38 -11.57 9.58 -23.33
CA LYS A 38 -10.80 10.51 -22.50
C LYS A 38 -11.21 10.44 -21.02
N GLN A 39 -12.50 10.28 -20.74
CA GLN A 39 -12.99 10.12 -19.37
C GLN A 39 -12.54 8.79 -18.75
N ILE A 40 -12.66 7.67 -19.49
CA ILE A 40 -12.22 6.35 -19.02
C ILE A 40 -10.71 6.34 -18.76
N MET A 41 -9.91 6.88 -19.69
CA MET A 41 -8.46 6.96 -19.54
C MET A 41 -8.06 7.80 -18.32
N LYS A 42 -8.77 8.89 -18.02
CA LYS A 42 -8.54 9.71 -16.82
C LYS A 42 -8.79 8.90 -15.54
N VAL A 43 -9.89 8.14 -15.47
CA VAL A 43 -10.20 7.28 -14.31
C VAL A 43 -9.15 6.17 -14.15
N VAL A 44 -8.72 5.56 -15.25
CA VAL A 44 -7.67 4.53 -15.23
C VAL A 44 -6.35 5.11 -14.71
N ASP A 45 -5.98 6.31 -15.15
CA ASP A 45 -4.74 6.97 -14.73
C ASP A 45 -4.78 7.35 -13.24
N GLU A 46 -5.89 7.94 -12.78
CA GLU A 46 -6.12 8.24 -11.36
C GLU A 46 -6.03 6.98 -10.50
N GLU A 47 -6.63 5.86 -10.94
CA GLU A 47 -6.59 4.61 -10.19
C GLU A 47 -5.18 3.99 -10.18
N GLN A 48 -4.43 4.06 -11.27
CA GLN A 48 -3.03 3.62 -11.31
C GLN A 48 -2.14 4.45 -10.38
N MET A 49 -2.28 5.78 -10.39
CA MET A 49 -1.57 6.65 -9.45
C MET A 49 -1.93 6.32 -8.01
N ARG A 50 -3.21 6.07 -7.71
CA ARG A 50 -3.68 5.67 -6.38
C ARG A 50 -3.08 4.35 -5.94
N ILE A 51 -3.05 3.34 -6.82
CA ILE A 51 -2.44 2.03 -6.54
C ILE A 51 -0.93 2.17 -6.27
N ALA A 52 -0.22 2.95 -7.09
CA ALA A 52 1.21 3.20 -6.92
C ALA A 52 1.52 3.91 -5.59
N SER A 53 0.75 4.96 -5.26
CA SER A 53 0.85 5.70 -3.99
C SER A 53 0.58 4.80 -2.78
N ASN A 54 -0.46 3.96 -2.85
CA ASN A 54 -0.79 3.00 -1.80
C ASN A 54 0.31 1.95 -1.59
N LYS A 55 0.91 1.46 -2.69
CA LYS A 55 2.02 0.49 -2.63
C LYS A 55 3.27 1.12 -2.00
N GLN A 56 3.58 2.36 -2.34
CA GLN A 56 4.71 3.09 -1.76
C GLN A 56 4.49 3.40 -0.28
N SER A 57 3.29 3.86 0.08
CA SER A 57 2.91 4.16 1.46
C SER A 57 2.95 2.91 2.36
N ALA A 58 2.56 1.75 1.83
CA ALA A 58 2.63 0.47 2.55
C ALA A 58 4.07 0.04 2.83
N LYS A 59 4.97 0.19 1.84
CA LYS A 59 6.41 -0.08 2.01
C LYS A 59 7.04 0.85 3.04
N ASN A 60 6.75 2.15 2.96
CA ASN A 60 7.25 3.13 3.93
C ASN A 60 6.77 2.84 5.35
N SER A 61 5.52 2.40 5.51
CA SER A 61 4.98 2.05 6.83
C SER A 61 5.66 0.81 7.42
N LEU A 62 5.97 -0.19 6.60
CA LEU A 62 6.74 -1.36 7.03
C LEU A 62 8.16 -0.98 7.45
N ASN A 63 8.83 -0.12 6.66
CA ASN A 63 10.17 0.36 6.98
C ASN A 63 10.21 1.13 8.32
N LEU A 64 9.22 1.98 8.59
CA LEU A 64 9.11 2.69 9.87
C LEU A 64 8.94 1.73 11.06
N ILE A 65 8.12 0.69 10.91
CA ILE A 65 7.95 -0.34 11.94
C ILE A 65 9.26 -1.10 12.16
N LEU A 66 9.97 -1.47 11.09
CA LEU A 66 11.23 -2.21 11.16
C LEU A 66 12.34 -1.38 11.81
N MET A 67 12.48 -0.10 11.44
CA MET A 67 13.41 0.84 12.09
C MET A 67 13.09 1.01 13.58
N GLY A 68 11.80 1.19 13.92
CA GLY A 68 11.38 1.27 15.32
C GLY A 68 11.71 0.00 16.11
N ALA A 69 11.53 -1.18 15.50
CA ALA A 69 11.87 -2.47 16.11
C ALA A 69 13.37 -2.60 16.36
N LEU A 70 14.18 -2.22 15.39
CA LEU A 70 15.63 -2.31 15.48
C LEU A 70 16.17 -1.37 16.56
N LEU A 71 15.66 -0.14 16.62
CA LEU A 71 16.03 0.85 17.62
C LEU A 71 15.61 0.42 19.04
N PHE A 72 14.38 -0.11 19.18
CA PHE A 72 13.89 -0.66 20.44
C PHE A 72 14.75 -1.84 20.90
N SER A 73 15.08 -2.78 20.01
CA SER A 73 15.91 -3.94 20.33
C SER A 73 17.31 -3.54 20.80
N ILE A 74 17.92 -2.51 20.20
CA ILE A 74 19.21 -1.99 20.66
C ILE A 74 19.08 -1.39 22.07
N GLY A 75 18.11 -0.49 22.28
CA GLY A 75 17.92 0.15 23.59
C GLY A 75 17.57 -0.86 24.69
N PHE A 76 16.72 -1.83 24.38
CA PHE A 76 16.36 -2.92 25.28
C PHE A 76 17.55 -3.83 25.56
N GLY A 77 18.31 -4.23 24.53
CA GLY A 77 19.50 -5.06 24.67
C GLY A 77 20.57 -4.42 25.56
N VAL A 78 20.85 -3.12 25.38
CA VAL A 78 21.76 -2.37 26.26
C VAL A 78 21.25 -2.38 27.70
N THR A 79 19.96 -2.11 27.91
CA THR A 79 19.36 -2.09 29.25
C THR A 79 19.48 -3.45 29.95
N VAL A 80 19.16 -4.55 29.24
CA VAL A 80 19.26 -5.92 29.78
C VAL A 80 20.71 -6.29 30.06
N TYR A 81 21.62 -5.96 29.13
CA TYR A 81 23.06 -6.23 29.30
C TYR A 81 23.61 -5.49 30.53
N THR A 82 23.29 -4.21 30.69
CA THR A 82 23.67 -3.42 31.88
C THR A 82 23.13 -4.04 33.17
N PHE A 83 21.89 -4.53 33.18
CA PHE A 83 21.29 -5.16 34.36
C PHE A 83 22.00 -6.48 34.73
N LEU A 84 22.35 -7.31 33.74
CA LEU A 84 23.08 -8.57 33.95
C LEU A 84 24.54 -8.37 34.34
N SER A 85 25.14 -7.26 33.91
CA SER A 85 26.56 -6.96 34.17
C SER A 85 26.82 -6.44 35.60
N GLY A 86 25.75 -6.21 36.39
CA GLY A 86 25.87 -5.77 37.80
C GLY A 86 26.54 -4.41 37.98
N GLY A 87 26.70 -3.64 36.89
CA GLY A 87 27.36 -2.34 36.93
C GLY A 87 26.52 -1.34 37.71
N SER A 88 27.14 -0.62 38.64
CA SER A 88 26.52 0.45 39.42
C SER A 88 26.05 1.65 38.57
N SER A 89 26.39 1.67 37.28
CA SER A 89 25.96 2.66 36.30
C SER A 89 24.83 2.11 35.43
N PHE A 90 23.59 2.41 35.83
CA PHE A 90 22.40 2.15 35.01
C PHE A 90 22.37 3.12 33.83
N ILE A 91 22.91 2.69 32.68
CA ILE A 91 22.69 3.38 31.40
C ILE A 91 21.25 3.09 30.98
N LEU A 92 20.35 3.96 31.42
CA LEU A 92 18.94 3.87 31.09
C LEU A 92 18.71 4.51 29.71
N ALA A 93 18.66 3.66 28.69
CA ALA A 93 18.41 4.07 27.30
C ALA A 93 16.92 4.41 27.04
N TYR A 94 16.26 5.15 27.94
CA TYR A 94 14.85 5.52 27.80
C TYR A 94 14.56 6.24 26.49
N GLY A 95 15.49 7.08 26.00
CA GLY A 95 15.36 7.77 24.73
C GLY A 95 15.22 6.82 23.53
N ALA A 96 16.03 5.76 23.47
CA ALA A 96 15.98 4.77 22.39
C ALA A 96 14.71 3.92 22.46
N ILE A 97 14.29 3.54 23.67
CA ILE A 97 13.07 2.75 23.90
C ILE A 97 11.83 3.55 23.51
N ILE A 98 11.70 4.79 24.02
CA ILE A 98 10.54 5.67 23.76
C ILE A 98 10.46 6.02 22.27
N SER A 99 11.58 6.38 21.64
CA SER A 99 11.59 6.71 20.21
C SER A 99 11.29 5.49 19.33
N GLY A 100 11.78 4.29 19.68
CA GLY A 100 11.46 3.05 18.99
C GLY A 100 9.96 2.72 19.03
N VAL A 101 9.35 2.82 20.22
CA VAL A 101 7.90 2.61 20.41
C VAL A 101 7.09 3.67 19.66
N ALA A 102 7.49 4.95 19.71
CA ALA A 102 6.81 6.02 18.99
C ALA A 102 6.82 5.79 17.47
N LEU A 103 7.95 5.36 16.89
CA LEU A 103 8.05 5.00 15.48
C LEU A 103 7.14 3.83 15.11
N MET A 104 7.09 2.79 15.96
CA MET A 104 6.20 1.64 15.75
C MET A 104 4.72 2.03 15.74
N ILE A 105 4.30 2.89 16.69
CA ILE A 105 2.92 3.38 16.78
C ILE A 105 2.58 4.20 15.54
N LYS A 106 3.46 5.12 15.13
CA LYS A 106 3.28 5.95 13.93
C LYS A 106 3.17 5.09 12.66
N GLY A 107 4.03 4.07 12.52
CA GLY A 107 3.97 3.11 11.42
C GLY A 107 2.67 2.30 11.40
N ARG A 108 2.18 1.84 12.57
CA ARG A 108 0.89 1.15 12.69
C ARG A 108 -0.30 2.04 12.35
N ALA A 109 -0.29 3.29 12.81
CA ALA A 109 -1.35 4.26 12.52
C ALA A 109 -1.44 4.55 11.00
N ASN A 110 -0.29 4.73 10.34
CA ASN A 110 -0.22 4.92 8.89
C ASN A 110 -0.75 3.69 8.13
N ARG A 111 -0.46 2.49 8.62
CA ARG A 111 -0.96 1.24 8.02
C ARG A 111 -2.48 1.09 8.18
N LYS A 112 -3.06 1.52 9.31
CA LYS A 112 -4.53 1.51 9.53
C LYS A 112 -5.26 2.46 8.58
N LYS A 113 -4.76 3.70 8.41
CA LYS A 113 -5.32 4.66 7.44
C LYS A 113 -5.32 4.11 6.01
N GLN A 114 -4.23 3.45 5.61
CA GLN A 114 -4.16 2.78 4.32
C GLN A 114 -5.08 1.56 4.20
N ALA A 115 -5.43 0.90 5.31
CA ALA A 115 -6.36 -0.22 5.28
C ALA A 115 -7.82 0.24 5.09
N SER A 116 -8.18 1.41 5.61
CA SER A 116 -9.51 2.02 5.42
C SER A 116 -9.70 2.62 4.02
N GLU A 117 -8.63 3.07 3.37
CA GLU A 117 -8.70 3.64 2.01
C GLU A 117 -8.64 2.57 0.89
N ARG A 118 -8.42 1.30 1.25
CA ARG A 118 -8.50 0.20 0.28
C ARG A 118 -9.96 -0.03 -0.09
N PRO A 119 -10.33 -0.01 -1.38
CA PRO A 119 -11.67 -0.43 -1.78
C PRO A 119 -11.92 -1.86 -1.26
N PRO A 120 -13.16 -2.18 -0.85
CA PRO A 120 -13.49 -3.49 -0.32
C PRO A 120 -13.01 -4.56 -1.30
N ARG A 121 -12.28 -5.55 -0.80
CA ARG A 121 -11.89 -6.72 -1.60
C ARG A 121 -13.17 -7.32 -2.17
N ILE A 122 -13.39 -7.13 -3.47
CA ILE A 122 -14.47 -7.79 -4.18
C ILE A 122 -14.21 -9.29 -4.04
N LYS A 123 -14.99 -9.96 -3.18
CA LYS A 123 -15.01 -11.41 -3.10
C LYS A 123 -15.45 -11.87 -4.48
N ARG A 124 -14.49 -12.27 -5.33
CA ARG A 124 -14.74 -12.88 -6.64
C ARG A 124 -15.69 -14.05 -6.40
N LYS A 125 -16.97 -13.91 -6.76
CA LYS A 125 -17.82 -15.09 -6.95
C LYS A 125 -17.26 -15.77 -8.19
N SER A 126 -16.61 -16.92 -8.02
CA SER A 126 -16.11 -17.73 -9.13
C SER A 126 -17.27 -18.02 -10.09
N PRO A 127 -17.22 -17.58 -11.36
CA PRO A 127 -18.27 -17.86 -12.34
C PRO A 127 -18.16 -19.28 -12.91
N TYR A 128 -17.21 -20.10 -12.45
CA TYR A 128 -17.07 -21.50 -12.85
C TYR A 128 -17.34 -22.41 -11.65
N ARG A 129 -18.61 -22.67 -11.39
CA ARG A 129 -19.05 -23.85 -10.65
C ARG A 129 -20.22 -24.44 -11.44
N LYS A 130 -19.86 -25.41 -12.29
CA LYS A 130 -20.81 -26.31 -12.94
C LYS A 130 -21.48 -27.20 -11.90
#